data_AF-A0A1I6LBB5-F1
#
_entry.id   AF-A0A1I6LBB5-F1
#
_cell.length_a   1.000
_cell.length_b   1.000
_cell.length_c   1.000
_cell.angle_alpha   90.00
_cell.angle_beta   90.00
_cell.angle_gamma   90.00
#
_symmetry.space_group_name_H-M   'P 1'
#
loop_
_entity.id
_entity.type
_entity.pdbx_description
1 polymer ?
#
loop_
_entity_poly.entity_id
_entity_poly.type
_entity_poly.pdbx_seq_one_letter_code
_entity_poly.pdbx_strand_id
1 'polypeptide(L)'
;MNEPVQMSDDTWVHAMHMVRTGQQIHVSLSQMADQKASILMGATFVIFTITISQSRGGHAPLPLLILGAFAFFAAVFAVLAILPATKPPQGPINLLFFGSFTQLSEQDYVRRVVGELTAEPDIYRTMIRDMYQNGVVLARKKYRFLGYAYRIFLVGLTLSFVAFVVQWALTQG
;
A
#
# COMPACT_ATOMS: atom_id res chain seq x y z
N MET A 1 22.49 15.90 25.57
CA MET A 1 21.39 16.77 26.03
C MET A 1 21.02 17.64 24.84
N ASN A 2 19.88 17.38 24.20
CA ASN A 2 19.35 18.33 23.22
C ASN A 2 18.60 19.39 24.02
N GLU A 3 18.96 20.66 23.88
CA GLU A 3 18.16 21.75 24.44
C GLU A 3 16.72 21.65 23.91
N PRO A 4 15.70 21.96 24.74
CA PRO A 4 14.34 22.04 24.25
C PRO A 4 14.27 23.16 23.20
N VAL A 5 13.88 22.80 21.96
CA VAL A 5 13.71 23.77 20.88
C VAL A 5 12.58 24.72 21.28
N GLN A 6 12.95 25.96 21.60
CA GLN A 6 12.01 27.00 22.00
C GLN A 6 11.39 27.62 20.73
N MET A 7 10.22 27.11 20.34
CA MET A 7 9.43 27.62 19.21
C MET A 7 8.54 28.78 19.67
N SER A 8 8.42 29.83 18.86
CA SER A 8 7.45 30.90 19.11
C SER A 8 6.01 30.41 18.89
N ASP A 9 5.02 31.07 19.51
CA ASP A 9 3.59 30.74 19.40
C ASP A 9 3.12 30.64 17.93
N ASP A 10 3.56 31.57 17.06
CA ASP A 10 3.29 31.51 15.62
C ASP A 10 3.88 30.25 14.96
N THR A 11 5.07 29.83 15.41
CA THR A 11 5.72 28.63 14.89
C THR A 11 4.96 27.36 15.26
N TRP A 12 4.33 27.32 16.44
CA TRP A 12 3.47 26.19 16.85
C TRP A 12 2.22 26.07 15.99
N VAL A 13 1.58 27.19 15.66
CA VAL A 13 0.42 27.22 14.75
C VAL A 13 0.81 26.69 13.36
N HIS A 14 1.93 27.18 12.81
CA HIS A 14 2.44 26.69 11.53
C HIS A 14 2.83 25.21 11.56
N ALA A 15 3.42 24.73 12.66
CA ALA A 15 3.74 23.32 12.86
C ALA A 15 2.48 22.44 12.91
N MET A 16 1.43 22.88 13.60
CA MET A 16 0.13 22.19 13.62
C MET A 16 -0.47 22.08 12.21
N HIS A 17 -0.46 23.17 11.44
CA HIS A 17 -0.93 23.15 10.05
C HIS A 17 -0.10 22.19 9.19
N MET A 18 1.22 22.17 9.35
CA MET A 18 2.11 21.26 8.64
C MET A 18 1.83 19.79 8.98
N VAL A 19 1.73 19.44 10.27
CA VAL A 19 1.45 18.07 10.72
C VAL A 19 0.07 17.61 10.25
N ARG A 20 -0.95 18.46 10.37
CA ARG A 20 -2.31 18.18 9.89
C ARG A 20 -2.34 17.96 8.37
N THR A 21 -1.69 18.83 7.61
CA THR A 21 -1.60 18.72 6.15
C THR A 21 -0.84 17.46 5.74
N GLY A 22 0.28 17.16 6.42
CA GLY A 22 1.04 15.93 6.21
C GLY A 22 0.20 14.69 6.45
N GLN A 23 -0.54 14.64 7.56
CA GLN A 23 -1.42 13.50 7.87
C GLN A 23 -2.52 13.34 6.82
N GLN A 24 -3.12 14.44 6.33
CA GLN A 24 -4.09 14.39 5.24
C GLN A 24 -3.49 13.84 3.94
N ILE A 25 -2.28 14.29 3.58
CA ILE A 25 -1.54 13.76 2.42
C ILE A 25 -1.27 12.27 2.60
N HIS A 26 -0.90 11.81 3.80
CA HIS A 26 -0.67 10.39 4.08
C HIS A 26 -1.93 9.53 3.92
N VAL A 27 -3.08 9.98 4.43
CA VAL A 27 -4.35 9.29 4.23
C VAL A 27 -4.70 9.22 2.75
N SER A 28 -4.55 10.34 2.03
CA SER A 28 -4.77 10.41 0.59
C SER A 28 -3.85 9.46 -0.19
N LEU A 29 -2.56 9.41 0.16
CA LEU A 29 -1.59 8.51 -0.47
C LEU A 29 -1.94 7.04 -0.25
N SER A 30 -2.39 6.68 0.96
CA SER A 30 -2.91 5.33 1.23
C SER A 30 -4.13 5.01 0.38
N GLN A 31 -5.11 5.91 0.32
CA GLN A 31 -6.33 5.72 -0.49
C GLN A 31 -6.00 5.60 -1.99
N MET A 32 -5.06 6.40 -2.51
CA MET A 32 -4.62 6.30 -3.89
C MET A 32 -3.95 4.94 -4.20
N ALA A 33 -3.17 4.40 -3.26
CA ALA A 33 -2.60 3.06 -3.42
C ALA A 33 -3.68 1.98 -3.48
N ASP A 34 -4.67 2.06 -2.60
CA ASP A 34 -5.80 1.12 -2.56
C ASP A 34 -6.64 1.21 -3.85
N GLN A 35 -6.87 2.42 -4.35
CA GLN A 35 -7.56 2.65 -5.61
C GLN A 35 -6.79 2.04 -6.80
N LYS A 36 -5.47 2.27 -6.90
CA LYS A 36 -4.63 1.71 -7.96
C LYS A 36 -4.62 0.18 -7.93
N ALA A 37 -4.50 -0.41 -6.73
CA ALA A 37 -4.57 -1.85 -6.56
C ALA A 37 -5.94 -2.41 -6.97
N SER A 38 -7.03 -1.71 -6.62
CA SER A 38 -8.40 -2.12 -6.95
C SER A 38 -8.68 -2.09 -8.46
N ILE A 39 -8.19 -1.05 -9.16
CA ILE A 39 -8.25 -0.96 -10.62
C ILE A 39 -7.47 -2.12 -11.26
N LEU A 40 -6.24 -2.37 -10.79
CA LEU A 40 -5.41 -3.45 -11.33
C LEU A 40 -6.06 -4.83 -11.11
N MET A 41 -6.59 -5.10 -9.91
CA MET A 41 -7.33 -6.33 -9.63
C MET A 41 -8.52 -6.49 -10.58
N GLY A 42 -9.32 -5.44 -10.77
CA GLY A 42 -10.45 -5.45 -11.71
C GLY A 42 -10.02 -5.85 -13.12
N ALA A 43 -8.97 -5.23 -13.65
CA ALA A 43 -8.43 -5.57 -14.97
C ALA A 43 -7.95 -7.03 -15.04
N THR A 44 -7.22 -7.50 -14.02
CA THR A 44 -6.71 -8.88 -13.98
C THR A 44 -7.83 -9.92 -13.87
N PHE A 45 -8.92 -9.64 -13.15
CA PHE A 45 -10.06 -10.54 -13.04
C PHE A 45 -10.87 -10.63 -14.34
N VAL A 46 -11.01 -9.53 -15.09
CA VAL A 46 -11.62 -9.55 -16.42
C VAL A 46 -10.82 -10.46 -17.36
N ILE A 47 -9.50 -10.27 -17.40
CA ILE A 47 -8.60 -11.09 -18.23
C ILE A 47 -8.67 -12.57 -17.84
N PHE A 48 -8.63 -12.87 -16.55
CA PHE A 48 -8.74 -14.22 -16.03
C PHE A 48 -10.07 -14.88 -16.41
N THR A 49 -11.18 -14.14 -16.29
CA THR A 49 -12.52 -14.59 -16.67
C THR A 49 -12.59 -14.93 -18.17
N ILE A 50 -12.05 -14.07 -19.03
CA ILE A 50 -11.99 -14.30 -20.48
C ILE A 50 -11.13 -15.54 -20.79
N THR A 51 -9.98 -15.67 -20.12
CA THR A 51 -9.07 -16.81 -20.30
C THR A 51 -9.76 -18.14 -19.96
N ILE A 52 -10.47 -18.21 -18.83
CA ILE A 52 -11.23 -19.40 -18.44
C ILE A 52 -12.35 -19.69 -19.45
N SER A 53 -13.10 -18.66 -19.85
CA SER A 53 -14.21 -18.80 -20.80
C SER A 53 -13.74 -19.45 -22.11
N GLN A 54 -12.65 -18.92 -22.68
CA GLN A 54 -12.06 -19.44 -23.92
C GLN A 54 -11.44 -20.84 -23.73
N SER A 55 -10.91 -21.14 -22.54
CA SER A 55 -10.34 -22.46 -22.22
C SER A 55 -11.38 -23.57 -22.19
N ARG A 56 -12.62 -23.26 -21.75
CA ARG A 56 -13.72 -24.24 -21.74
C ARG A 56 -14.18 -24.65 -23.14
N GLY A 57 -13.91 -23.83 -24.16
CA GLY A 57 -14.21 -24.12 -25.56
C GLY A 57 -13.25 -25.13 -26.22
N GLY A 58 -12.29 -25.69 -25.47
CA GLY A 58 -11.43 -26.79 -25.92
C GLY A 58 -10.09 -26.36 -26.53
N HIS A 59 -9.91 -25.10 -26.94
CA HIS A 59 -8.63 -24.58 -27.45
C HIS A 59 -8.42 -23.13 -26.99
N ALA A 60 -7.73 -22.93 -25.86
CA ALA A 60 -7.25 -21.60 -25.49
C ALA A 60 -5.96 -21.28 -26.26
N PRO A 61 -5.88 -20.14 -26.98
CA PRO A 61 -4.64 -19.70 -27.61
C PRO A 61 -3.52 -19.57 -26.56
N LEU A 62 -2.31 -20.02 -26.91
CA LEU A 62 -1.13 -19.90 -26.05
C LEU A 62 -0.91 -18.47 -25.50
N PRO A 63 -1.07 -17.39 -26.29
CA PRO A 63 -0.99 -16.01 -25.80
C PRO A 63 -1.95 -15.74 -24.64
N LEU A 64 -3.19 -16.22 -24.75
CA LEU A 64 -4.23 -16.01 -23.75
C LEU A 64 -3.91 -16.73 -22.44
N LEU A 65 -3.36 -17.95 -22.53
CA LEU A 65 -2.92 -18.70 -21.35
C LEU A 65 -1.77 -18.00 -20.62
N ILE A 66 -0.80 -17.48 -21.37
CA ILE A 66 0.30 -16.68 -20.80
C ILE A 66 -0.29 -15.45 -20.09
N LEU A 67 -1.16 -14.69 -20.77
CA LEU A 67 -1.76 -13.49 -20.20
C LEU A 67 -2.55 -13.80 -18.93
N GLY A 68 -3.38 -14.85 -18.95
CA GLY A 68 -4.19 -15.25 -17.80
C GLY A 68 -3.35 -15.68 -16.59
N ALA A 69 -2.26 -16.41 -16.81
CA ALA A 69 -1.35 -16.81 -15.74
C ALA A 69 -0.70 -15.59 -15.05
N PHE A 70 -0.13 -14.68 -15.84
CA PHE A 70 0.47 -13.46 -15.29
C PHE A 70 -0.57 -12.52 -14.65
N ALA A 71 -1.76 -12.41 -15.23
CA ALA A 71 -2.86 -11.65 -14.64
C ALA A 71 -3.26 -12.21 -13.27
N PHE A 72 -3.34 -13.53 -13.12
CA PHE A 72 -3.60 -14.17 -11.83
C PHE A 72 -2.53 -13.80 -10.78
N PHE A 73 -1.24 -13.93 -11.11
CA PHE A 73 -0.18 -13.54 -10.18
C PHE A 73 -0.22 -12.03 -9.85
N ALA A 74 -0.45 -11.17 -10.85
CA ALA A 74 -0.60 -9.74 -10.62
C ALA A 74 -1.78 -9.43 -9.68
N ALA A 75 -2.92 -10.13 -9.82
CA ALA A 75 -4.07 -10.01 -8.93
C ALA A 75 -3.70 -10.35 -7.48
N VAL A 76 -2.97 -11.46 -7.27
CA VAL A 76 -2.50 -11.88 -5.94
C VAL A 76 -1.66 -10.77 -5.29
N PHE A 77 -0.70 -10.19 -6.03
CA PHE A 77 0.12 -9.09 -5.52
C PHE A 77 -0.69 -7.82 -5.25
N ALA A 78 -1.70 -7.52 -6.05
CA ALA A 78 -2.58 -6.38 -5.83
C ALA A 78 -3.47 -6.57 -4.58
N VAL A 79 -3.97 -7.79 -4.32
CA VAL A 79 -4.64 -8.15 -3.06
C VAL A 79 -3.70 -7.96 -1.87
N LEU A 80 -2.45 -8.42 -1.97
CA LEU A 80 -1.45 -8.25 -0.91
C LEU A 80 -1.12 -6.77 -0.65
N ALA A 81 -1.28 -5.90 -1.64
CA ALA A 81 -1.06 -4.46 -1.50
C ALA A 81 -2.15 -3.76 -0.67
N ILE A 82 -3.40 -4.24 -0.71
CA ILE A 82 -4.53 -3.66 0.05
C ILE A 82 -4.72 -4.26 1.44
N LEU A 83 -4.04 -5.37 1.74
CA LEU A 83 -4.16 -6.05 3.03
C LEU A 83 -3.75 -5.10 4.18
N PRO A 84 -4.56 -4.99 5.25
CA PRO A 84 -4.27 -4.07 6.35
C PRO A 84 -2.98 -4.45 7.07
N ALA A 85 -2.19 -3.44 7.44
CA ALA A 85 -0.97 -3.64 8.22
C ALA A 85 -1.32 -3.75 9.71
N THR A 86 -1.40 -4.97 10.22
CA THR A 86 -1.73 -5.24 11.63
C THR A 86 -0.50 -5.31 12.54
N LYS A 87 0.70 -5.48 11.98
CA LYS A 87 1.94 -5.57 12.76
C LYS A 87 2.51 -4.19 13.06
N PRO A 88 2.91 -3.90 14.31
CA PRO A 88 3.56 -2.65 14.65
C PRO A 88 4.92 -2.55 13.94
N PRO A 89 5.33 -1.35 13.52
CA PRO A 89 6.68 -1.12 13.02
C PRO A 89 7.72 -1.36 14.12
N GLN A 90 8.90 -1.84 13.74
CA GLN A 90 10.02 -2.00 14.67
C GLN A 90 10.45 -0.64 15.22
N GLY A 91 10.67 -0.55 16.53
CA GLY A 91 11.05 0.68 17.22
C GLY A 91 10.25 0.85 18.51
N PRO A 92 10.33 2.03 19.16
CA PRO A 92 9.56 2.28 20.36
C PRO A 92 8.05 2.19 20.07
N ILE A 93 7.22 1.97 21.09
CA ILE A 93 5.77 1.95 20.91
C ILE A 93 5.31 3.32 20.41
N ASN A 94 4.44 3.33 19.41
CA ASN A 94 3.74 4.52 18.96
C ASN A 94 2.28 4.36 19.34
N LEU A 95 1.84 5.20 20.27
CA LEU A 95 0.51 5.12 20.86
C LEU A 95 -0.60 5.44 19.85
N LEU A 96 -0.31 6.19 18.77
CA LEU A 96 -1.31 6.51 17.75
C LEU A 96 -1.42 5.45 16.64
N PHE A 97 -0.46 4.53 16.55
CA PHE A 97 -0.46 3.50 15.51
C PHE A 97 -1.37 2.33 15.88
N PHE A 98 -2.29 1.98 14.97
CA PHE A 98 -3.27 0.90 15.15
C PHE A 98 -2.66 -0.41 15.65
N GLY A 99 -1.65 -0.95 14.96
CA GLY A 99 -1.04 -2.22 15.34
C GLY A 99 -0.27 -2.20 16.66
N SER A 100 -0.04 -1.02 17.25
CA SER A 100 0.68 -0.82 18.51
C SER A 100 -0.31 -0.70 19.67
N PHE A 101 -1.29 0.21 19.59
CA PHE A 101 -2.22 0.43 20.71
C PHE A 101 -3.22 -0.73 20.89
N THR A 102 -3.54 -1.48 19.83
CA THR A 102 -4.41 -2.67 19.91
C THR A 102 -3.80 -3.81 20.74
N GLN A 103 -2.53 -3.71 21.12
CA GLN A 103 -1.84 -4.66 22.00
C GLN A 103 -1.90 -4.25 23.49
N LEU A 104 -2.47 -3.09 23.80
CA LEU A 104 -2.57 -2.57 25.16
C LEU A 104 -3.99 -2.74 25.69
N SER A 105 -4.12 -2.86 27.02
CA SER A 105 -5.42 -2.66 27.67
C SER A 105 -5.85 -1.21 27.54
N GLU A 106 -7.15 -0.93 27.54
CA GLU A 106 -7.67 0.45 27.50
C GLU A 106 -7.09 1.30 28.63
N GLN A 107 -7.02 0.77 29.85
CA GLN A 107 -6.47 1.47 31.01
C GLN A 107 -4.99 1.79 30.83
N ASP A 108 -4.19 0.87 30.29
CA ASP A 108 -2.76 1.12 30.03
C ASP A 108 -2.57 2.10 28.88
N TYR A 109 -3.42 2.04 27.86
CA TYR A 109 -3.40 2.98 26.74
C TYR A 109 -3.65 4.41 27.24
N VAL A 110 -4.75 4.64 27.96
CA VAL A 110 -5.09 5.96 28.52
C VAL A 110 -3.98 6.46 29.43
N ARG A 111 -3.46 5.62 30.33
CA ARG A 111 -2.37 6.00 31.25
C ARG A 111 -1.12 6.45 30.49
N ARG A 112 -0.73 5.73 29.43
CA ARG A 112 0.46 6.06 28.64
C ARG A 112 0.26 7.32 27.80
N VAL A 113 -0.91 7.50 27.19
CA VAL A 113 -1.21 8.69 26.40
C VAL A 113 -1.19 9.94 27.29
N VAL A 114 -1.89 9.92 28.42
CA VAL A 114 -1.90 11.06 29.36
C VAL A 114 -0.51 11.31 29.96
N GLY A 115 0.27 10.25 30.21
CA GLY A 115 1.62 10.37 30.75
C GLY A 115 2.68 10.86 29.75
N GLU A 116 2.50 10.62 28.43
CA GLU A 116 3.41 11.11 27.40
C GLU A 116 3.05 12.52 26.91
N LEU A 117 1.79 12.95 27.02
CA LEU A 117 1.33 14.27 26.55
C LEU A 117 1.41 15.32 27.67
N THR A 118 2.59 15.49 28.25
CA THR A 118 2.82 16.42 29.38
C THR A 118 3.06 17.86 28.96
N ALA A 119 3.60 18.07 27.75
CA ALA A 119 3.83 19.39 27.19
C ALA A 119 3.48 19.42 25.69
N GLU A 120 3.21 20.61 25.15
CA GLU A 120 2.92 20.79 23.72
C GLU A 120 3.93 20.11 22.77
N PRO A 121 5.26 20.22 22.97
CA PRO A 121 6.25 19.54 22.13
C PRO A 121 6.08 18.02 22.06
N ASP A 122 5.62 17.39 23.15
CA ASP A 122 5.43 15.94 23.23
C ASP A 122 4.26 15.48 22.36
N ILE A 123 3.22 16.30 22.26
CA ILE A 123 2.07 16.07 21.37
C ILE A 123 2.55 16.02 19.91
N TYR A 124 3.27 17.06 19.47
CA TYR A 124 3.78 17.12 18.10
C TYR A 124 4.76 15.99 17.79
N ARG A 125 5.65 15.67 18.73
CA ARG A 125 6.59 14.56 18.59
C ARG A 125 5.87 13.23 18.40
N THR A 126 4.79 12.99 19.14
CA THR A 126 3.96 11.79 19.03
C THR A 126 3.27 11.73 17.68
N MET A 127 2.69 12.85 17.19
CA MET A 127 2.04 12.92 15.88
C MET A 127 3.02 12.74 14.71
N ILE A 128 4.17 13.41 14.73
CA ILE A 128 5.20 13.31 13.68
C ILE A 128 5.74 11.88 13.60
N ARG A 129 5.94 11.25 14.76
CA ARG A 129 6.38 9.87 14.84
C ARG A 129 5.36 8.90 14.25
N ASP A 130 4.08 9.15 14.49
CA ASP A 130 3.00 8.41 13.86
C ASP A 130 2.96 8.57 12.36
N MET A 131 3.03 9.80 11.87
CA MET A 131 3.09 10.10 10.44
C MET A 131 4.28 9.38 9.77
N TYR A 132 5.48 9.44 10.36
CA TYR A 132 6.67 8.76 9.84
C TYR A 132 6.49 7.24 9.78
N GLN A 133 6.01 6.64 10.87
CA GLN A 133 5.83 5.20 10.96
C GLN A 133 4.76 4.68 9.98
N ASN A 134 3.62 5.38 9.86
CA ASN A 134 2.60 5.07 8.86
C ASN A 134 3.14 5.20 7.43
N GLY A 135 3.93 6.25 7.15
CA GLY A 135 4.61 6.44 5.87
C GLY A 135 5.54 5.28 5.50
N VAL A 136 6.36 4.80 6.46
CA VAL A 136 7.26 3.65 6.25
C VAL A 136 6.48 2.37 5.95
N VAL A 137 5.39 2.11 6.68
CA VAL A 137 4.53 0.94 6.44
C VAL A 137 3.89 1.00 5.06
N LEU A 138 3.40 2.18 4.66
CA LEU A 138 2.79 2.42 3.36
C LEU A 138 3.79 2.15 2.21
N ALA A 139 5.00 2.69 2.31
CA ALA A 139 6.04 2.50 1.32
C ALA A 139 6.50 1.03 1.22
N ARG A 140 6.79 0.38 2.35
CA ARG A 140 7.38 -0.97 2.38
C ARG A 140 6.39 -2.09 2.05
N LYS A 141 5.11 -1.93 2.40
CA LYS A 141 4.07 -2.92 2.11
C LYS A 141 3.29 -2.54 0.87
N LYS A 142 2.38 -1.55 0.97
CA LYS A 142 1.39 -1.28 -0.08
C LYS A 142 2.06 -0.97 -1.42
N TYR A 143 2.95 0.03 -1.44
CA TYR A 143 3.62 0.46 -2.69
C TYR A 143 4.58 -0.59 -3.27
N ARG A 144 5.23 -1.39 -2.40
CA ARG A 144 6.11 -2.47 -2.86
C ARG A 144 5.35 -3.59 -3.55
N PHE A 145 4.28 -4.09 -2.92
CA PHE A 145 3.43 -5.13 -3.52
C PHE A 145 2.69 -4.64 -4.76
N LEU A 146 2.21 -3.39 -4.74
CA LEU A 146 1.62 -2.75 -5.90
C LEU A 146 2.63 -2.66 -7.06
N GLY A 147 3.87 -2.27 -6.77
CA GLY A 147 4.95 -2.25 -7.76
C GLY A 147 5.25 -3.63 -8.37
N TYR A 148 5.22 -4.71 -7.57
CA TYR A 148 5.34 -6.07 -8.09
C TYR A 148 4.15 -6.47 -8.97
N ALA A 149 2.92 -6.16 -8.54
CA ALA A 149 1.72 -6.44 -9.32
C ALA A 149 1.78 -5.83 -10.71
N TYR A 150 2.15 -4.54 -10.82
CA TYR A 150 2.29 -3.85 -12.11
C TYR A 150 3.38 -4.45 -12.97
N ARG A 151 4.56 -4.77 -12.41
CA ARG A 151 5.65 -5.37 -13.18
C ARG A 151 5.28 -6.74 -13.74
N ILE A 152 4.68 -7.60 -12.93
CA ILE A 152 4.22 -8.93 -13.34
C ILE A 152 3.16 -8.79 -14.44
N PHE A 153 2.19 -7.90 -14.25
CA PHE A 153 1.15 -7.65 -15.24
C PHE A 153 1.73 -7.19 -16.58
N LEU A 154 2.66 -6.22 -16.56
CA LEU A 154 3.30 -5.71 -17.76
C LEU A 154 4.14 -6.77 -18.48
N VAL A 155 4.93 -7.55 -17.74
CA VAL A 155 5.71 -8.66 -18.33
C VAL A 155 4.78 -9.67 -18.99
N GLY A 156 3.69 -10.05 -18.32
CA GLY A 156 2.70 -10.96 -18.88
C GLY A 156 2.02 -10.44 -20.15
N LEU A 157 1.66 -9.15 -20.14
CA LEU A 157 1.06 -8.48 -21.28
C LEU A 157 2.02 -8.45 -22.47
N THR A 158 3.29 -8.10 -22.25
CA THR A 158 4.30 -8.09 -23.31
C THR A 158 4.57 -9.50 -23.85
N LEU A 159 4.77 -10.50 -22.98
CA LEU A 159 5.02 -11.87 -23.41
C LEU A 159 3.83 -12.48 -24.16
N SER A 160 2.61 -12.23 -23.69
CA SER A 160 1.39 -12.61 -24.40
C SER A 160 1.34 -11.97 -25.79
N PHE A 161 1.65 -10.68 -25.90
CA PHE A 161 1.62 -9.99 -27.18
C PHE A 161 2.66 -10.57 -28.16
N VAL A 162 3.88 -10.84 -27.70
CA VAL A 162 4.92 -11.48 -28.52
C VAL A 162 4.48 -12.88 -28.96
N ALA A 163 3.93 -13.69 -28.05
CA ALA A 163 3.42 -15.02 -28.40
C ALA A 163 2.31 -14.95 -29.45
N PHE A 164 1.44 -13.94 -29.37
CA PHE A 164 0.37 -13.73 -30.34
C PHE A 164 0.94 -13.43 -31.73
N VAL A 165 1.91 -12.52 -31.84
CA VAL A 165 2.56 -12.17 -33.11
C VAL A 165 3.27 -13.38 -33.71
N VAL A 166 4.00 -14.15 -32.90
CA VAL A 166 4.69 -15.37 -33.36
C VAL A 166 3.69 -16.41 -33.85
N GLN A 167 2.63 -16.67 -33.08
CA GLN A 167 1.59 -17.62 -33.49
C GLN A 167 0.92 -17.18 -34.79
N TRP A 168 0.57 -15.89 -34.92
CA TRP A 168 -0.06 -15.34 -36.11
C TRP A 168 0.84 -15.49 -37.35
N ALA A 169 2.13 -15.16 -37.21
CA ALA A 169 3.11 -15.30 -38.29
C ALA A 169 3.30 -16.76 -38.74
N LEU A 170 3.30 -17.72 -37.81
CA LEU A 170 3.42 -19.15 -38.13
C LEU A 170 2.17 -19.73 -38.79
N THR A 171 0.98 -19.20 -38.47
CA THR A 171 -0.29 -19.69 -39.06
C THR A 171 -0.63 -19.09 -40.42
N GLN A 172 -0.01 -17.97 -40.80
CA GLN A 172 -0.25 -17.27 -42.07
C GLN A 172 0.91 -17.44 -43.08
N GLY A 173 1.94 -18.21 -42.72
CA GLY A 173 3.08 -18.55 -43.57
C GLY A 173 3.01 -19.95 -44.17
#